data_AF-A0A9E5G4M8-F1
#
_entry.id   AF-A0A9E5G4M8-F1
#
_cell.length_a   1.000
_cell.length_b   1.000
_cell.length_c   1.000
_cell.angle_alpha   90.00
_cell.angle_beta   90.00
_cell.angle_gamma   90.00
#
_symmetry.space_group_name_H-M   'P 1'
#
loop_
_entity.id
_entity.type
_entity.pdbx_description
1 polymer ?
#
loop_
_entity_poly.entity_id
_entity_poly.type
_entity_poly.pdbx_seq_one_letter_code
_entity_poly.pdbx_strand_id
1 'polypeptide(L)'
;MVDYGTVRSTVEPEAKIVDELSVWVNTDIAPIQEGEGDETFTGFEFHQVQYSKDEYIKMIDEKNASLETQATDIQLALCDVYELIGG
;
A
#
# COMPACT_ATOMS: atom_id res chain seq x y z
N MET A 1 5.00 -12.84 -5.88
CA MET A 1 5.46 -11.70 -5.05
C MET A 1 6.88 -11.97 -4.58
N VAL A 2 7.75 -10.96 -4.62
CA VAL A 2 9.07 -10.96 -3.99
C VAL A 2 9.14 -9.77 -3.05
N ASP A 3 9.36 -10.06 -1.77
CA ASP A 3 9.59 -9.03 -0.77
C ASP A 3 11.09 -8.74 -0.65
N TYR A 4 11.48 -7.49 -0.86
CA TYR A 4 12.86 -7.03 -0.71
C TYR A 4 13.14 -6.50 0.70
N GLY A 5 12.11 -6.41 1.56
CA GLY A 5 12.26 -5.86 2.88
C GLY A 5 12.55 -4.36 2.82
N THR A 6 13.34 -3.88 3.76
CA THR A 6 13.72 -2.47 3.88
C THR A 6 14.88 -2.13 2.97
N VAL A 7 14.68 -1.18 2.06
CA VAL A 7 15.68 -0.66 1.13
C VAL A 7 15.89 0.83 1.32
N ARG A 8 17.02 1.36 0.82
CA ARG A 8 17.43 2.75 0.97
C ARG A 8 17.71 3.40 -0.37
N SER A 9 17.35 4.66 -0.52
CA SER A 9 17.58 5.46 -1.73
C SER A 9 17.97 6.89 -1.37
N THR A 10 18.80 7.52 -2.19
CA THR A 10 19.09 8.96 -2.10
C THR A 10 17.99 9.83 -2.72
N VAL A 11 17.06 9.21 -3.45
CA VAL A 11 15.92 9.86 -4.11
C VAL A 11 14.63 9.28 -3.52
N GLU A 12 13.64 10.14 -3.31
CA GLU A 12 12.31 9.73 -2.85
C GLU A 12 11.69 8.74 -3.85
N PRO A 13 11.35 7.52 -3.43
CA PRO A 13 10.75 6.53 -4.30
C PRO A 13 9.27 6.85 -4.56
N GLU A 14 8.76 6.51 -5.75
CA GLU A 14 7.32 6.52 -5.98
C GLU A 14 6.65 5.38 -5.20
N ALA A 15 5.49 5.63 -4.60
CA ALA A 15 4.75 4.61 -3.83
C ALA A 15 4.40 3.37 -4.67
N LYS A 16 4.29 3.54 -5.99
CA LYS A 16 4.08 2.44 -6.94
C LYS A 16 4.78 2.74 -8.26
N ILE A 17 5.51 1.76 -8.78
CA ILE A 17 6.15 1.82 -10.10
C ILE A 17 5.67 0.63 -10.91
N VAL A 18 5.28 0.85 -12.17
CA VAL A 18 4.81 -0.22 -13.07
C VAL A 18 5.74 -0.30 -14.27
N ASP A 19 6.50 -1.38 -14.34
CA ASP A 19 7.39 -1.69 -15.45
C ASP A 19 6.71 -2.60 -16.49
N GLU A 20 7.44 -3.02 -17.52
CA GLU A 20 6.92 -3.89 -18.59
C GLU A 20 6.34 -5.21 -18.06
N LEU A 21 6.90 -5.79 -17.00
CA LEU A 21 6.51 -7.11 -16.48
C LEU A 21 6.11 -7.13 -15.00
N SER A 22 6.34 -6.05 -14.26
CA SER A 22 6.21 -6.05 -12.80
C SER A 22 5.57 -4.78 -12.27
N VAL A 23 4.97 -4.92 -11.09
CA VAL A 23 4.46 -3.81 -10.28
C VAL A 23 5.27 -3.78 -8.99
N TRP A 24 5.98 -2.70 -8.77
CA TRP A 24 6.71 -2.42 -7.54
C TRP A 24 5.85 -1.57 -6.63
N VAL A 25 5.79 -1.93 -5.37
CA VAL A 25 5.07 -1.19 -4.34
C VAL A 25 6.07 -0.84 -3.25
N ASN A 26 6.22 0.45 -3.00
CA ASN A 26 7.08 0.99 -1.96
C ASN A 26 6.20 1.53 -0.84
N THR A 27 6.28 0.93 0.35
CA THR A 27 5.52 1.34 1.54
C THR A 27 6.45 1.88 2.62
N ASP A 28 5.87 2.55 3.63
CA ASP A 28 6.61 3.01 4.82
C ASP A 28 7.80 3.93 4.47
N ILE A 29 7.63 4.76 3.43
CA ILE A 29 8.66 5.67 2.95
C ILE A 29 8.92 6.74 4.01
N ALA A 30 10.11 6.70 4.61
CA ALA A 30 10.56 7.61 5.65
C ALA A 30 11.90 8.24 5.28
N PRO A 31 12.07 9.57 5.45
CA PRO A 31 13.38 10.18 5.29
C PRO A 31 14.31 9.72 6.41
N ILE A 32 15.53 9.34 6.07
CA ILE A 32 16.58 8.96 7.01
C ILE A 32 17.80 9.85 6.82
N GLN A 33 18.40 10.22 7.95
CA GLN A 33 19.68 10.90 8.00
C GLN A 33 20.59 10.12 8.94
N GLU A 34 21.61 9.46 8.39
CA GLU A 34 22.57 8.67 9.17
C GLU A 34 23.99 9.20 8.96
N GLY A 35 24.65 9.58 10.06
CA GLY A 35 26.02 10.09 10.08
C GLY A 35 26.18 11.31 10.99
N GLU A 36 27.40 11.54 11.46
CA GLU A 36 27.82 12.75 12.17
C GLU A 36 29.02 13.37 11.43
N GLY A 37 28.88 14.60 10.92
CA GLY A 37 29.95 15.32 10.22
C GLY A 37 29.83 15.30 8.69
N ASP A 38 30.96 15.27 7.98
CA ASP A 38 31.03 15.40 6.50
C ASP A 38 30.47 14.17 5.75
N GLU A 39 30.37 13.02 6.42
CA GLU A 39 29.86 11.75 5.86
C GLU A 39 28.42 11.48 6.31
N THR A 40 27.52 12.43 6.04
CA THR A 40 26.09 12.28 6.34
C THR A 40 25.35 11.65 5.15
N PHE A 41 24.80 10.45 5.33
CA PHE A 41 23.83 9.88 4.40
C PHE A 41 22.49 10.57 4.62
N THR A 42 22.00 11.28 3.60
CA THR A 42 20.64 11.82 3.58
C THR A 42 19.87 11.13 2.46
N GLY A 43 18.77 10.47 2.81
CA GLY A 43 17.97 9.70 1.86
C GLY A 43 16.65 9.27 2.44
N PHE A 44 16.11 8.19 1.88
CA PHE A 44 14.84 7.60 2.26
C PHE A 44 15.02 6.11 2.50
N GLU A 45 14.38 5.61 3.53
CA GLU A 45 14.22 4.20 3.84
C GLU A 45 12.76 3.81 3.61
N PHE A 46 12.54 2.67 2.96
CA PHE A 46 11.20 2.22 2.61
C PHE A 46 11.17 0.70 2.46
N HIS A 47 9.98 0.12 2.60
CA HIS A 47 9.76 -1.29 2.35
C HIS A 47 9.39 -1.49 0.87
N GLN A 48 10.09 -2.39 0.17
CA GLN A 48 9.87 -2.62 -1.26
C GLN A 48 9.39 -4.04 -1.54
N VAL A 49 8.27 -4.13 -2.26
CA VAL A 49 7.69 -5.40 -2.69
C VAL A 49 7.45 -5.40 -4.19
N GLN A 50 7.88 -6.45 -4.87
CA GLN A 50 7.65 -6.67 -6.28
C GLN A 50 6.54 -7.72 -6.50
N TYR A 51 5.59 -7.37 -7.35
CA TYR A 51 4.53 -8.24 -7.83
C TYR A 51 4.67 -8.44 -9.34
N SER A 52 4.25 -9.62 -9.83
CA SER A 52 3.91 -9.72 -11.25
C SER A 52 2.60 -8.98 -11.50
N LYS A 53 2.34 -8.61 -12.76
CA LYS A 53 1.10 -7.91 -13.12
C LYS A 53 -0.13 -8.74 -12.77
N ASP A 54 -0.14 -10.03 -13.07
CA ASP A 54 -1.26 -10.93 -12.76
C ASP A 54 -1.53 -11.02 -11.26
N GLU A 55 -0.49 -11.17 -10.44
CA GLU A 55 -0.62 -11.23 -8.98
C GLU A 55 -1.16 -9.91 -8.42
N TYR A 56 -0.66 -8.79 -8.96
CA TYR A 56 -1.09 -7.47 -8.52
C TYR A 56 -2.55 -7.16 -8.91
N ILE A 57 -2.96 -7.55 -10.12
CA ILE A 57 -4.34 -7.42 -10.58
C ILE A 57 -5.26 -8.28 -9.70
N LYS A 58 -4.89 -9.54 -9.46
CA LYS A 58 -5.66 -10.44 -8.60
C LYS A 58 -5.83 -9.88 -7.18
N MET A 59 -4.75 -9.35 -6.60
CA MET A 59 -4.80 -8.70 -5.29
C MET A 59 -5.76 -7.50 -5.28
N ILE A 60 -5.79 -6.70 -6.34
CA ILE A 60 -6.75 -5.59 -6.47
C ILE A 60 -8.18 -6.13 -6.55
N ASP A 61 -8.42 -7.14 -7.38
CA ASP A 61 -9.76 -7.72 -7.55
C ASP A 61 -10.30 -8.29 -6.24
N GLU A 62 -9.47 -9.04 -5.50
CA GLU A 62 -9.82 -9.57 -4.18
C GLU A 62 -10.13 -8.45 -3.19
N LYS A 63 -9.33 -7.36 -3.19
CA LYS A 63 -9.54 -6.21 -2.32
C LYS A 63 -10.83 -5.46 -2.67
N ASN A 64 -11.13 -5.30 -3.95
CA ASN A 64 -12.33 -4.62 -4.43
C ASN A 64 -13.59 -5.43 -4.06
N ALA A 65 -13.59 -6.73 -4.32
CA ALA A 65 -14.71 -7.61 -3.95
C ALA A 65 -14.97 -7.59 -2.43
N SER A 66 -13.90 -7.60 -1.63
CA SER A 66 -14.00 -7.46 -0.17
C SER A 66 -14.55 -6.09 0.26
N LEU A 67 -14.13 -5.02 -0.40
CA LEU A 67 -14.60 -3.66 -0.10
C LEU A 67 -16.07 -3.48 -0.48
N GLU A 68 -16.50 -4.04 -1.61
CA GLU A 68 -17.90 -4.03 -2.06
C GLU A 68 -18.81 -4.78 -1.09
N THR A 69 -18.34 -5.92 -0.59
CA THR A 69 -19.06 -6.70 0.44
C THR A 69 -19.20 -5.88 1.72
N GLN A 70 -18.11 -5.32 2.24
CA GLN A 70 -18.14 -4.48 3.44
C GLN A 70 -19.04 -3.25 3.28
N ALA A 71 -19.03 -2.62 2.11
CA ALA A 71 -19.91 -1.48 1.82
C ALA A 71 -21.39 -1.89 1.86
N THR A 72 -21.73 -3.07 1.31
CA THR A 72 -23.09 -3.61 1.32
C THR A 72 -23.53 -3.95 2.75
N ASP A 73 -22.67 -4.61 3.53
CA ASP A 73 -22.96 -4.98 4.92
C ASP A 73 -23.21 -3.75 5.79
N ILE A 74 -22.41 -2.70 5.61
CA ILE A 74 -22.61 -1.42 6.32
C ILE A 74 -23.95 -0.78 5.90
N GLN A 75 -24.31 -0.80 4.62
CA GLN A 75 -25.59 -0.24 4.16
C GLN A 75 -26.79 -0.98 4.77
N LEU A 76 -26.73 -2.31 4.85
CA LEU A 76 -27.76 -3.13 5.50
C LEU A 76 -27.85 -2.81 7.00
N ALA A 77 -26.72 -2.79 7.71
CA ALA A 77 -26.68 -2.47 9.13
C ALA A 77 -27.19 -1.05 9.42
N LEU A 78 -26.90 -0.07 8.55
CA LEU A 78 -27.46 1.28 8.66
C LEU A 78 -28.97 1.28 8.45
N CYS A 79 -29.48 0.53 7.47
CA CYS A 79 -30.92 0.38 7.25
C CYS A 79 -31.61 -0.19 8.49
N ASP A 80 -31.08 -1.26 9.06
CA ASP A 80 -31.59 -1.89 10.27
C ASP A 80 -31.66 -0.90 11.45
N VAL A 81 -30.61 -0.09 11.64
CA VAL A 81 -30.57 0.94 12.68
C VAL A 81 -31.62 2.03 12.46
N TYR A 82 -31.80 2.49 11.22
CA TYR A 82 -32.82 3.50 10.91
C TYR A 82 -34.23 2.96 11.13
N GLU A 83 -34.50 1.71 10.78
CA GLU A 83 -35.78 1.05 11.05
C GLU A 83 -36.07 0.94 12.56
N LEU A 84 -35.05 0.65 13.37
CA LEU A 84 -35.19 0.58 14.84
C LEU A 84 -35.42 1.94 15.52
N ILE A 85 -34.91 3.04 14.95
CA ILE A 85 -35.04 4.39 15.54
C ILE A 85 -36.33 5.09 15.07
N GLY A 86 -36.81 4.77 13.87
CA GLY A 86 -38.02 5.35 13.29
C GLY A 86 -39.32 4.58 13.54
N GLY A 87 -39.22 3.37 14.11
CA GLY A 87 -40.35 2.49 14.45
C GLY A 87 -40.88 2.63 15.88
#